data_AF-A0A933R5Y3-F1
#
_entry.id   AF-A0A933R5Y3-F1
#
_cell.length_a   1.000
_cell.length_b   1.000
_cell.length_c   1.000
_cell.angle_alpha   90.00
_cell.angle_beta   90.00
_cell.angle_gamma   90.00
#
_symmetry.space_group_name_H-M   'P 1'
#
loop_
_entity.id
_entity.type
_entity.pdbx_description
1 polymer ?
#
loop_
_entity_poly.entity_id
_entity_poly.type
_entity_poly.pdbx_seq_one_letter_code
_entity_poly.pdbx_strand_id
1 'polypeptide(L)'
;MTTKTLELNNIEQKIFWILASLIGVVVAFYLYSVLSLTLAVVDRNSMNVAARSIANNGAMLEAEYLSQTNSITLAYAQRLGFSEVNAKFAGEPLASAATAVMSPAKISMAR
;
A
#
# COMPACT_ATOMS: atom_id res chain seq x y z
N MET A 1 23.56 56.17 61.78
CA MET A 1 24.12 55.31 60.72
C MET A 1 23.29 54.04 60.66
N THR A 2 22.38 53.92 59.68
CA THR A 2 21.57 52.72 59.46
C THR A 2 22.30 51.80 58.50
N THR A 3 22.93 50.76 59.02
CA THR A 3 23.52 49.68 58.20
C THR A 3 22.38 48.85 57.64
N LYS A 4 22.07 49.04 56.36
CA LYS A 4 21.23 48.11 55.60
C LYS A 4 22.04 46.82 55.44
N THR A 5 21.86 45.86 56.33
CA THR A 5 22.28 44.48 56.09
C THR A 5 21.39 43.96 54.98
N LEU A 6 21.92 43.91 53.76
CA LEU A 6 21.22 43.33 52.61
C LEU A 6 20.79 41.91 52.98
N GLU A 7 19.51 41.61 52.86
CA GLU A 7 18.94 40.27 53.03
C GLU A 7 19.39 39.34 51.89
N LEU A 8 20.69 39.09 51.77
CA LEU A 8 21.28 38.24 50.73
C LEU A 8 20.93 36.76 50.95
N ASN A 9 20.78 36.34 52.22
CA ASN A 9 20.46 34.96 52.59
C ASN A 9 19.16 34.44 51.95
N ASN A 10 18.11 35.26 51.89
CA ASN A 10 16.82 34.88 51.30
C ASN A 10 16.87 34.76 49.77
N ILE A 11 17.78 35.51 49.11
CA ILE A 11 17.94 35.50 47.66
C ILE A 11 18.74 34.26 47.22
N GLU A 12 19.84 33.95 47.92
CA GLU A 12 20.66 32.77 47.63
C GLU A 12 19.88 31.46 47.77
N GLN A 13 19.06 31.34 48.81
CA GLN A 13 18.22 30.15 49.03
C GLN A 13 17.16 29.99 47.92
N LYS A 14 16.56 31.08 47.45
CA LYS A 14 15.62 31.04 46.32
C LYS A 14 16.29 30.60 45.02
N ILE A 15 17.47 31.14 44.72
CA ILE A 15 18.23 30.79 43.52
C ILE A 15 18.60 29.30 43.53
N PHE A 16 19.04 28.78 44.69
CA PHE A 16 19.33 27.36 44.85
C PHE A 16 18.11 26.48 44.54
N TRP A 17 16.94 26.80 45.10
CA TRP A 17 15.71 26.03 44.85
C TRP A 17 15.24 26.10 43.40
N ILE A 18 15.37 27.25 42.75
CA ILE A 18 15.05 27.39 41.31
C ILE A 18 15.98 26.51 40.49
N LEU A 19 17.28 26.53 40.77
CA LEU A 19 18.27 25.75 40.03
C LEU A 19 18.10 24.24 40.28
N ALA A 20 17.81 23.85 41.52
CA ALA A 20 17.47 22.46 41.88
C ALA A 20 16.20 21.99 41.17
N SER A 21 15.14 22.82 41.14
CA SER A 21 13.92 22.51 40.41
C SER A 21 14.16 22.40 38.90
N LEU A 22 14.98 23.28 38.32
CA LEU A 22 15.33 23.24 36.90
C LEU A 22 16.04 21.93 36.56
N ILE A 23 17.02 21.52 37.37
CA ILE A 23 17.72 20.24 37.21
C ILE A 23 16.70 19.08 37.28
N GLY A 24 15.79 19.12 38.26
CA GLY A 24 14.73 18.12 38.39
C GLY A 24 13.86 18.03 37.14
N VAL A 25 13.43 19.16 36.59
CA VAL A 25 12.65 19.22 35.34
C VAL A 25 13.43 18.65 34.16
N VAL A 26 14.71 19.00 34.02
CA VAL A 26 15.56 18.49 32.93
C VAL A 26 15.72 16.98 33.02
N VAL A 27 15.98 16.44 34.22
CA VAL A 27 16.11 14.99 34.42
C VAL A 27 14.79 14.28 34.14
N ALA A 28 13.66 14.80 34.63
CA ALA A 28 12.34 14.23 34.38
C ALA A 28 12.01 14.24 32.87
N PHE A 29 12.28 15.36 32.19
CA PHE A 29 12.08 15.48 30.75
C PHE A 29 12.95 14.51 29.95
N TYR A 30 14.21 14.33 30.36
CA TYR A 30 15.12 13.36 29.74
C TYR A 30 14.58 11.93 29.86
N LEU A 31 14.22 11.51 31.07
CA LEU A 31 13.69 10.16 31.31
C LEU A 31 12.39 9.92 30.53
N TYR A 32 11.49 10.91 30.53
CA TYR A 32 10.25 10.85 29.74
C TYR A 32 10.54 10.72 28.24
N SER A 33 11.48 11.50 27.72
CA SER A 33 11.83 11.48 26.29
C SER A 33 12.43 10.13 25.88
N VAL A 34 13.32 9.55 26.70
CA VAL A 34 13.90 8.23 26.44
C VAL A 34 12.84 7.13 26.47
N LEU A 35 11.91 7.19 27.43
CA LEU A 35 10.81 6.23 27.52
C LEU A 35 9.90 6.31 26.28
N SER A 36 9.47 7.52 25.93
CA SER A 36 8.62 7.77 24.76
C SER A 36 9.28 7.30 23.46
N LEU A 37 10.57 7.61 23.28
CA LEU A 37 11.34 7.17 22.11
C LEU A 37 11.41 5.64 22.03
N THR A 38 11.64 4.97 23.16
CA THR A 38 11.74 3.51 23.22
C THR A 38 10.41 2.85 22.85
N LEU A 39 9.29 3.33 23.41
CA LEU A 39 7.95 2.84 23.09
C LEU A 39 7.63 3.07 21.60
N ALA A 40 7.91 4.26 21.06
CA ALA A 40 7.68 4.56 19.66
C ALA A 40 8.46 3.65 18.71
N VAL A 41 9.70 3.27 19.07
CA VAL A 41 10.51 2.32 18.29
C VAL A 41 9.93 0.91 18.34
N VAL A 42 9.47 0.46 19.51
CA VAL A 42 8.83 -0.85 19.67
C VAL A 42 7.53 -0.92 18.85
N ASP A 43 6.69 0.10 18.95
CA ASP A 43 5.44 0.19 18.18
C ASP A 43 5.72 0.14 16.68
N ARG A 44 6.66 0.95 16.20
CA ARG A 44 7.07 0.93 14.79
C ARG A 44 7.58 -0.43 14.36
N ASN A 45 8.34 -1.13 15.21
CA ASN A 45 8.82 -2.47 14.91
C ASN A 45 7.65 -3.47 14.79
N SER A 46 6.68 -3.41 15.71
CA SER A 46 5.49 -4.26 15.65
C SER A 46 4.69 -4.03 14.35
N MET A 47 4.52 -2.76 13.95
CA MET A 47 3.86 -2.40 12.70
C MET A 47 4.63 -2.89 11.48
N ASN A 48 5.96 -2.78 11.48
CA ASN A 48 6.80 -3.31 10.40
C ASN A 48 6.68 -4.83 10.27
N VAL A 49 6.63 -5.56 11.39
CA VAL A 49 6.43 -7.01 11.38
C VAL A 49 5.05 -7.37 10.83
N ALA A 50 4.00 -6.66 11.26
CA ALA A 50 2.65 -6.87 10.73
C ALA A 50 2.57 -6.58 9.22
N ALA A 51 3.18 -5.48 8.76
CA ALA A 51 3.23 -5.13 7.34
C ALA A 51 3.97 -6.20 6.52
N ARG A 52 5.10 -6.72 7.01
CA ARG A 52 5.84 -7.82 6.36
C ARG A 52 5.00 -9.10 6.30
N SER A 53 4.28 -9.43 7.37
CA SER A 53 3.38 -10.59 7.40
C SER A 53 2.30 -10.48 6.32
N ILE A 54 1.64 -9.32 6.22
CA ILE A 54 0.62 -9.07 5.20
C ILE A 54 1.21 -9.17 3.79
N ALA A 55 2.37 -8.55 3.55
CA ALA A 55 3.04 -8.61 2.26
C ALA A 55 3.42 -10.04 1.85
N ASN A 56 3.95 -10.83 2.79
CA ASN A 56 4.29 -12.23 2.55
C ASN A 56 3.05 -13.08 2.25
N ASN A 57 1.96 -12.90 3.01
CA ASN A 57 0.71 -13.61 2.77
C ASN A 57 0.11 -13.25 1.41
N GLY A 58 0.17 -11.97 1.01
CA GLY A 58 -0.24 -11.51 -0.31
C GLY A 58 0.57 -12.15 -1.43
N ALA A 59 1.91 -12.16 -1.30
CA ALA A 59 2.80 -12.79 -2.26
C ALA A 59 2.56 -14.31 -2.38
N MET A 60 2.26 -14.97 -1.26
CA MET A 60 1.91 -16.40 -1.25
C MET A 60 0.59 -16.66 -1.98
N LEU A 61 -0.44 -15.84 -1.72
CA LEU A 61 -1.72 -15.92 -2.42
C LEU A 61 -1.58 -15.67 -3.92
N GLU A 62 -0.74 -14.70 -4.31
CA GLU A 62 -0.46 -14.40 -5.71
C GLU A 62 0.25 -15.58 -6.40
N ALA A 63 1.25 -16.18 -5.75
CA ALA A 63 1.91 -17.38 -6.24
C ALA A 63 0.93 -18.55 -6.41
N GLU A 64 0.01 -18.74 -5.45
CA GLU A 64 -1.03 -19.77 -5.53
C GLU A 64 -2.03 -19.49 -6.65
N TYR A 65 -2.47 -18.25 -6.83
CA TYR A 65 -3.33 -17.84 -7.93
C TYR A 65 -2.67 -18.10 -9.30
N LEU A 66 -1.40 -17.75 -9.46
CA LEU A 66 -0.65 -18.00 -10.69
C LEU A 66 -0.46 -19.50 -10.95
N SER A 67 -0.26 -20.30 -9.89
CA SER A 67 -0.19 -21.75 -9.97
C SER A 67 -1.52 -22.35 -10.43
N GLN A 68 -2.64 -21.94 -9.84
CA GLN A 68 -3.97 -22.40 -10.23
C GLN A 68 -4.36 -21.92 -11.63
N THR A 69 -4.00 -20.70 -12.03
CA THR A 69 -4.28 -20.21 -13.40
C THR A 69 -3.63 -21.10 -14.46
N ASN A 70 -2.41 -21.60 -14.23
CA ASN A 70 -1.77 -22.57 -15.14
C ASN A 70 -2.45 -23.94 -15.17
N SER A 71 -3.27 -24.28 -14.16
CA SER A 71 -4.02 -25.55 -14.11
C SER A 71 -5.34 -25.51 -14.88
N ILE A 72 -5.86 -24.32 -15.20
CA ILE A 72 -7.09 -24.13 -15.98
C ILE A 72 -6.75 -24.33 -17.46
N THR A 73 -6.81 -25.57 -17.92
CA THR A 73 -6.58 -25.97 -19.31
C THR A 73 -7.90 -26.38 -19.97
N LEU A 74 -7.95 -26.39 -21.31
CA LEU A 74 -9.12 -26.91 -22.06
C LEU A 74 -9.47 -28.34 -21.63
N ALA A 75 -8.44 -29.17 -21.37
CA ALA A 75 -8.61 -30.53 -20.86
C ALA A 75 -9.25 -30.56 -19.46
N TYR A 76 -8.93 -29.59 -18.59
CA TYR A 76 -9.56 -29.43 -17.28
C TYR A 76 -11.02 -29.01 -17.42
N ALA A 77 -11.34 -28.06 -18.31
CA ALA A 77 -12.71 -27.64 -18.60
C ALA A 77 -13.57 -28.78 -19.17
N GLN A 78 -13.02 -29.57 -20.11
CA GLN A 78 -13.68 -30.73 -20.68
C GLN A 78 -13.94 -31.83 -19.62
N ARG A 79 -13.02 -32.04 -18.67
CA ARG A 79 -13.22 -32.96 -17.53
C ARG A 79 -14.33 -32.52 -16.58
N LEU A 80 -14.54 -31.22 -16.43
CA LEU A 80 -15.63 -30.63 -15.64
C LEU A 80 -17.00 -30.69 -16.37
N GLY A 81 -17.05 -31.23 -17.59
CA GLY A 81 -18.29 -31.37 -18.37
C GLY A 81 -18.63 -30.14 -19.21
N PHE A 82 -17.73 -29.15 -19.30
CA PHE A 82 -17.92 -28.04 -20.22
C PHE A 82 -17.65 -28.49 -21.66
N SER A 83 -18.67 -28.36 -22.52
CA SER A 83 -18.54 -28.56 -23.95
C SER A 83 -18.07 -27.27 -24.61
N GLU A 84 -17.08 -27.36 -25.49
CA GLU A 84 -16.58 -26.24 -26.27
C GLU A 84 -17.70 -25.75 -27.21
N VAL A 85 -18.21 -24.54 -26.97
CA VAL A 85 -19.25 -23.96 -27.82
C VAL A 85 -18.56 -23.32 -29.01
N ASN A 86 -18.73 -23.90 -30.20
CA ASN A 86 -18.28 -23.29 -31.46
C ASN A 86 -19.11 -22.03 -31.70
N ALA A 87 -18.68 -20.89 -31.13
CA ALA A 87 -19.33 -19.62 -31.32
C ALA A 87 -19.10 -19.16 -32.77
N LYS A 88 -20.13 -19.28 -33.59
CA LYS A 88 -20.22 -18.85 -35.01
C LYS A 88 -20.11 -17.32 -35.21
N PHE A 89 -19.45 -16.60 -34.31
CA PHE A 89 -19.35 -15.13 -34.35
C PHE A 89 -17.91 -14.60 -34.31
N ALA A 90 -16.90 -15.47 -34.36
CA ALA A 90 -15.53 -15.06 -34.62
C ALA A 90 -15.16 -15.35 -36.08
N GLY A 91 -15.27 -14.34 -36.94
CA GLY A 91 -14.71 -14.36 -38.29
C GLY A 91 -15.73 -14.57 -39.40
N GLU A 92 -16.40 -13.49 -39.81
CA GLU A 92 -16.60 -13.37 -41.26
C GLU A 92 -15.20 -13.18 -41.89
N PRO A 93 -14.79 -14.02 -42.85
CA PRO A 93 -13.55 -13.79 -43.55
C PRO A 93 -13.69 -12.49 -44.35
N LEU A 94 -12.78 -11.53 -44.11
CA LEU A 94 -12.59 -10.29 -44.88
C LEU A 94 -12.36 -10.51 -46.40
N ALA A 95 -12.42 -11.74 -46.89
CA ALA A 95 -12.24 -12.11 -48.29
C ALA A 95 -13.52 -11.95 -49.14
N SER A 96 -14.73 -11.86 -48.55
CA SER A 96 -15.96 -11.78 -49.34
C SER A 96 -16.33 -10.36 -49.83
N ALA A 97 -15.61 -9.32 -49.39
CA ALA A 97 -15.85 -7.94 -49.84
C ALA A 97 -15.12 -7.58 -51.14
N ALA A 98 -14.10 -8.36 -51.56
CA ALA A 98 -13.27 -8.03 -52.71
C ALA A 98 -13.85 -8.49 -54.06
N THR A 99 -14.79 -9.45 -54.08
CA THR A 99 -15.37 -10.00 -55.32
C THR A 99 -16.61 -9.26 -55.82
N ALA A 100 -17.14 -8.29 -55.07
CA ALA A 100 -18.31 -7.51 -55.49
C ALA A 100 -18.01 -6.40 -56.51
N VAL A 101 -16.73 -6.16 -56.86
CA VAL A 101 -16.32 -5.09 -57.80
C VAL A 101 -16.22 -5.57 -59.26
N MET A 102 -16.42 -6.87 -59.54
CA MET A 102 -16.30 -7.43 -60.89
C MET A 102 -17.58 -8.14 -61.35
N SER A 103 -18.65 -7.37 -61.56
CA SER A 103 -19.76 -7.84 -62.40
C SER A 103 -20.28 -6.67 -63.26
N PRO A 104 -20.25 -6.78 -64.60
CA PRO A 104 -20.57 -5.67 -65.50
C PRO A 104 -22.08 -5.35 -65.43
N ALA A 105 -22.39 -4.08 -65.18
CA ALA A 105 -23.76 -3.57 -65.21
C ALA A 105 -24.40 -3.84 -66.58
N LYS A 106 -25.40 -4.72 -66.62
CA LYS A 106 -26.32 -4.85 -67.77
C LYS A 106 -27.20 -3.60 -67.81
N ILE A 107 -26.93 -2.69 -68.74
CA ILE A 107 -27.87 -1.62 -69.08
C ILE A 107 -28.74 -2.13 -70.24
N SER A 108 -30.00 -2.38 -69.92
CA SER A 108 -31.09 -2.57 -70.88
C SER A 108 -31.50 -1.20 -71.42
N MET A 109 -31.46 -1.01 -72.74
CA MET A 109 -32.19 0.07 -73.41
C MET A 109 -33.01 -0.56 -74.52
N ALA A 110 -34.33 -0.39 -74.39
CA ALA A 110 -35.33 -0.76 -75.38
C ALA A 110 -35.54 0.41 -76.34
N ARG A 111 -35.50 0.09 -77.64
CA ARG A 111 -35.84 0.90 -78.82
C ARG A 111 -34.95 2.09 -79.16
#